data_AF-R4FIZ6-F1
#
_entry.id   AF-R4FIZ6-F1
#
_cell.length_a   1.000
_cell.length_b   1.000
_cell.length_c   1.000
_cell.angle_alpha   90.00
_cell.angle_beta   90.00
_cell.angle_gamma   90.00
#
_symmetry.space_group_name_H-M   'P 1'
#
loop_
_entity.id
_entity.type
_entity.pdbx_description
1 polymer ?
#
loop_
_entity_poly.entity_id
_entity_poly.type
_entity_poly.pdbx_seq_one_letter_code
_entity_poly.pdbx_strand_id
1 'polypeptide(L)'
;MKTLLLTLVVVTIVCLDFGYTRSCLKTPEIKSEPCPPGQNLCYTKTWCDRFCTMRGKVIELGCAATCPPAEPRKDITCCSTDNCNTVP
;
A
#
# COMPACT_ATOMS: atom_id res chain seq x y z
N MET A 1 5.29 -21.55 38.17
CA MET A 1 6.28 -20.82 37.36
C MET A 1 6.08 -20.96 35.84
N LYS A 2 4.88 -21.30 35.35
CA LYS A 2 4.64 -21.59 33.92
C LYS A 2 3.95 -20.44 33.17
N THR A 3 3.30 -19.54 33.91
CA THR A 3 2.53 -18.39 33.39
C THR A 3 3.42 -17.29 32.81
N LEU A 4 4.57 -16.99 33.42
CA LEU A 4 5.50 -15.95 32.95
C LEU A 4 6.12 -16.25 31.56
N LEU A 5 6.48 -17.51 31.32
CA LEU A 5 7.00 -17.98 30.03
C LEU A 5 5.93 -17.90 28.93
N LEU A 6 4.69 -18.31 29.24
CA LEU A 6 3.56 -18.20 28.33
C LEU A 6 3.25 -16.73 27.97
N THR A 7 3.28 -15.82 28.95
CA THR A 7 3.06 -14.39 28.69
C THR A 7 4.15 -13.75 27.84
N LEU A 8 5.43 -14.12 28.04
CA LEU A 8 6.52 -13.60 27.22
C LEU A 8 6.42 -14.06 25.77
N VAL A 9 6.09 -15.35 25.55
CA VAL A 9 5.96 -15.92 24.21
C VAL A 9 4.82 -15.25 23.43
N VAL A 10 3.67 -15.00 24.07
CA VAL A 10 2.54 -14.31 23.42
C VAL A 10 2.90 -12.86 23.05
N VAL A 11 3.60 -12.13 23.91
CA VAL A 11 4.07 -10.77 23.59
C VAL A 11 5.03 -10.80 22.39
N THR A 12 5.96 -11.74 22.35
CA THR A 12 6.90 -11.84 21.23
C THR A 12 6.23 -12.19 19.90
N ILE A 13 5.21 -13.04 19.90
CA ILE A 13 4.47 -13.40 18.68
C ILE A 13 3.63 -12.22 18.18
N VAL A 14 2.92 -11.53 19.08
CA VAL A 14 2.16 -10.30 18.75
C VAL A 14 3.08 -9.17 18.26
N CYS A 15 4.30 -9.06 18.80
CA CYS A 15 5.29 -8.11 18.31
C CYS A 15 5.92 -8.52 16.96
N LEU A 16 6.00 -9.82 16.64
CA LEU A 16 6.55 -10.31 15.37
C LEU A 16 5.58 -10.12 14.19
N ASP A 17 4.27 -10.28 14.41
CA ASP A 17 3.26 -10.05 13.37
C ASP A 17 3.16 -8.57 12.94
N PHE A 18 3.70 -7.66 13.76
CA PHE A 18 3.90 -6.25 13.42
C PHE A 18 5.16 -5.99 12.56
N GLY A 19 5.99 -7.00 12.31
CA GLY A 19 7.36 -6.85 11.80
C GLY A 19 7.48 -6.64 10.29
N TYR A 20 6.50 -7.03 9.48
CA TYR A 20 6.57 -6.81 8.03
C TYR A 20 5.74 -5.59 7.62
N THR A 21 6.43 -4.46 7.49
CA THR A 21 5.83 -3.25 6.93
C THR A 21 5.89 -3.33 5.41
N ARG A 22 4.73 -3.48 4.76
CA ARG A 22 4.59 -3.41 3.29
C ARG A 22 5.27 -2.14 2.78
N SER A 23 5.97 -2.22 1.65
CA SER A 23 6.46 -1.03 0.94
C SER A 23 5.77 -0.89 -0.40
N CYS A 24 5.43 0.34 -0.78
CA CYS A 24 4.79 0.65 -2.07
C CYS A 24 5.45 1.88 -2.71
N LEU A 25 5.33 2.00 -4.03
CA LEU A 25 5.67 3.23 -4.72
C LEU A 25 4.63 4.32 -4.39
N LYS A 26 5.09 5.55 -4.17
CA LYS A 26 4.22 6.70 -3.90
C LYS A 26 4.54 7.86 -4.82
N THR A 27 3.50 8.52 -5.31
CA THR A 27 3.58 9.79 -6.03
C THR A 27 3.74 10.97 -5.04
N PRO A 28 4.33 12.10 -5.45
CA PRO A 28 4.68 12.49 -6.82
C PRO A 28 6.05 11.99 -7.32
N GLU A 29 6.97 11.64 -6.42
CA GLU A 29 8.37 11.33 -6.79
C GLU A 29 8.61 9.89 -7.24
N ILE A 30 7.59 9.03 -7.16
CA ILE A 30 7.66 7.59 -7.47
C ILE A 30 8.79 6.93 -6.67
N LYS A 31 8.66 6.98 -5.35
CA LYS A 31 9.62 6.42 -4.41
C LYS A 31 9.00 5.27 -3.63
N SER A 32 9.79 4.23 -3.40
CA SER A 32 9.44 3.12 -2.51
C SER A 32 9.49 3.62 -1.08
N GLU A 33 8.35 3.57 -0.39
CA GLU A 33 8.23 3.95 1.00
C GLU A 33 7.45 2.92 1.80
N PRO A 34 7.74 2.76 3.11
CA PRO A 34 6.93 1.93 3.97
C PRO A 34 5.49 2.46 4.04
N CYS A 35 4.55 1.52 4.12
CA CYS A 35 3.15 1.77 4.35
C CYS A 35 2.84 1.90 5.84
N PRO A 36 1.87 2.72 6.24
CA PRO A 36 1.38 2.75 7.61
C PRO A 36 0.89 1.37 8.08
N PRO A 37 0.91 1.09 9.40
CA PRO A 37 0.36 -0.15 9.95
C PRO A 37 -1.08 -0.38 9.49
N GLY A 38 -1.38 -1.62 9.07
CA GLY A 38 -2.69 -2.00 8.54
C GLY A 38 -2.92 -1.69 7.06
N GLN A 39 -1.98 -1.03 6.37
CA GLN A 39 -2.05 -0.79 4.93
C GLN A 39 -1.20 -1.80 4.15
N ASN A 40 -1.78 -2.98 3.92
CA ASN A 40 -1.06 -4.13 3.35
C ASN A 40 -1.20 -4.27 1.83
N LEU A 41 -1.81 -3.29 1.15
CA LEU A 41 -1.99 -3.24 -0.29
C LEU A 41 -1.31 -2.01 -0.88
N CYS A 42 -0.75 -2.17 -2.06
CA CYS A 42 -0.39 -1.05 -2.93
C CYS A 42 -1.50 -0.80 -3.93
N TYR A 43 -1.73 0.46 -4.31
CA TYR A 43 -2.65 0.82 -5.37
C TYR A 43 -1.97 1.66 -6.45
N THR A 44 -2.50 1.52 -7.67
CA THR A 44 -2.28 2.42 -8.80
C THR A 44 -3.64 3.00 -9.17
N LYS A 45 -3.74 4.32 -9.25
CA LYS A 45 -4.93 5.03 -9.68
C LYS A 45 -4.56 5.94 -10.84
N THR A 46 -5.26 5.79 -11.96
CA THR A 46 -5.03 6.64 -13.14
C THR A 46 -6.33 7.26 -13.63
N TRP A 47 -6.25 8.49 -14.12
CA TRP A 47 -7.40 9.18 -14.71
C TRP A 47 -6.96 10.24 -15.71
N CYS A 48 -7.92 10.69 -16.51
CA CYS A 48 -7.71 11.71 -17.53
C CYS A 48 -8.25 13.05 -17.00
N ASP A 49 -7.37 14.01 -16.74
CA ASP A 49 -7.75 15.38 -16.36
C ASP A 49 -7.87 16.30 -17.59
N ARG A 50 -7.99 17.62 -17.39
CA ARG A 50 -8.12 18.60 -18.48
C ARG A 50 -6.90 18.62 -19.42
N PHE A 51 -5.71 18.23 -18.94
CA PHE A 51 -4.47 18.27 -19.69
C PHE A 51 -4.06 16.90 -20.24
N CYS A 52 -4.91 15.90 -20.09
CA CYS A 52 -4.61 14.51 -20.46
C CYS A 52 -4.22 14.32 -21.93
N THR A 53 -4.79 15.10 -22.84
CA THR A 53 -4.41 15.08 -24.26
C THR A 53 -2.99 15.59 -24.52
N MET A 54 -2.43 16.42 -23.63
CA MET A 54 -1.10 17.02 -23.75
C MET A 54 -0.07 16.36 -22.84
N ARG A 55 -0.48 15.87 -21.67
CA ARG A 55 0.41 15.35 -20.60
C ARG A 55 0.25 13.85 -20.33
N GLY A 56 -0.74 13.20 -20.93
CA GLY A 56 -1.11 11.82 -20.60
C GLY A 56 -1.97 11.73 -19.33
N LYS A 57 -2.29 10.50 -18.91
CA LYS A 57 -3.07 10.26 -17.71
C LYS A 57 -2.34 10.76 -16.46
N VAL A 58 -3.09 11.27 -15.49
CA VAL A 58 -2.59 11.48 -14.13
C VAL A 58 -2.45 10.12 -13.46
N ILE A 59 -1.40 9.96 -12.67
CA ILE A 59 -1.07 8.72 -11.96
C ILE A 59 -0.91 9.07 -10.49
N GLU A 60 -1.58 8.30 -9.63
CA GLU A 60 -1.49 8.35 -8.18
C GLU A 60 -1.14 6.94 -7.69
N LEU A 61 -0.05 6.84 -6.93
CA LEU A 61 0.44 5.59 -6.37
C LEU A 61 0.44 5.71 -4.84
N GLY A 62 0.07 4.64 -4.15
CA GLY A 62 0.09 4.67 -2.69
C GLY A 62 -0.19 3.34 -2.01
N CYS A 63 -0.35 3.42 -0.69
CA CYS A 63 -0.72 2.32 0.19
C CYS A 63 -2.22 2.39 0.53
N ALA A 64 -2.85 1.25 0.77
CA ALA A 64 -4.22 1.17 1.25
C ALA A 64 -4.44 -0.04 2.17
N ALA A 65 -5.37 0.09 3.12
CA ALA A 65 -5.84 -1.01 3.95
C ALA A 65 -6.79 -1.94 3.17
N THR A 66 -7.66 -1.32 2.37
CA THR A 66 -8.58 -1.98 1.43
C THR A 66 -8.36 -1.37 0.06
N CYS A 67 -8.47 -2.16 -1.00
CA CYS A 67 -8.36 -1.60 -2.35
C CYS A 67 -9.42 -0.49 -2.54
N PRO A 68 -9.05 0.72 -2.98
CA PRO A 68 -10.03 1.78 -3.18
C PRO A 68 -11.16 1.33 -4.10
N PRO A 69 -12.41 1.73 -3.83
CA PRO A 69 -13.54 1.33 -4.65
C PRO A 69 -13.38 1.89 -6.07
N ALA A 70 -13.99 1.21 -7.04
CA ALA A 70 -14.03 1.70 -8.41
C ALA A 70 -14.70 3.09 -8.46
N GLU A 71 -14.06 4.04 -9.14
CA GLU A 71 -14.56 5.40 -9.33
C GLU A 71 -14.84 5.65 -10.82
N PRO A 72 -15.91 6.39 -11.18
CA PRO A 72 -16.18 6.72 -12.57
C PRO A 72 -14.98 7.40 -13.24
N ARG A 73 -14.57 6.89 -14.41
CA ARG A 73 -13.46 7.43 -15.23
C ARG A 73 -12.07 7.35 -14.58
N LYS A 74 -11.91 6.53 -13.53
CA LYS A 74 -10.61 6.26 -12.93
C LYS A 74 -10.34 4.76 -12.96
N ASP A 75 -9.17 4.39 -13.47
CA ASP A 75 -8.71 3.02 -13.47
C ASP A 75 -7.95 2.80 -12.15
N ILE A 76 -8.42 1.88 -11.31
CA ILE A 76 -7.82 1.57 -10.00
C ILE A 76 -7.43 0.09 -10.00
N THR A 77 -6.17 -0.18 -9.72
CA THR A 77 -5.65 -1.55 -9.53
C THR A 77 -4.94 -1.63 -8.20
N CYS A 78 -4.96 -2.82 -7.60
CA CYS A 78 -4.29 -3.10 -6.33
C CYS A 78 -3.52 -4.40 -6.39
N CYS A 79 -2.47 -4.48 -5.58
CA CYS A 79 -1.60 -5.63 -5.47
C CYS A 79 -1.02 -5.72 -4.04
N SER A 80 -0.51 -6.89 -3.67
CA SER A 80 -0.15 -7.24 -2.29
C SER A 80 1.29 -7.76 -2.15
N THR A 81 2.18 -7.32 -3.02
CA THR A 81 3.63 -7.55 -2.92
C THR A 81 4.35 -6.21 -2.80
N ASP A 82 5.59 -6.18 -2.33
CA ASP A 82 6.30 -4.91 -2.19
C ASP A 82 6.55 -4.25 -3.54
N ASN A 83 6.30 -2.94 -3.62
CA ASN A 83 6.51 -2.10 -4.79
C ASN A 83 5.85 -2.59 -6.08
N CYS A 84 4.76 -3.34 -5.95
CA CYS A 84 4.06 -3.94 -7.08
C CYS A 84 3.23 -2.94 -7.90
N ASN A 85 2.97 -1.75 -7.35
CA ASN A 85 2.18 -0.70 -8.01
C ASN A 85 3.06 0.14 -8.95
N THR A 86 3.54 -0.49 -10.02
CA THR A 86 4.36 0.19 -11.03
C THR A 86 3.57 1.22 -11.83
N VAL A 87 4.28 2.17 -12.42
CA VAL A 87 3.74 3.09 -13.42
C VAL A 87 3.28 2.25 -14.63
N PRO A 88 1.99 2.32 -15.02
CA PRO A 88 1.45 1.58 -16.16
C PRO A 88 1.81 2.18 -17.52
#